data_AF-W6LCY8-F1
#
_entry.id   AF-W6LCY8-F1
#
_cell.length_a   1.000
_cell.length_b   1.000
_cell.length_c   1.000
_cell.angle_alpha   90.00
_cell.angle_beta   90.00
_cell.angle_gamma   90.00
#
_symmetry.space_group_name_H-M   'P 1'
#
loop_
_entity.id
_entity.type
_entity.pdbx_description
1 polymer ?
#
loop_
_entity_poly.entity_id
_entity_poly.type
_entity_poly.pdbx_seq_one_letter_code
_entity_poly.pdbx_strand_id
1 'polypeptide(L)'
;MDRSGTGKNEGVRLYEGLPSVRKAALFEYFRTQIGDGGDQAVSLGKLTQSTIARRVRCNESLDVSAIVEEMMPIVRARMSEKTREGLFRRTAEALYGDLG
;
A
#
# COMPACT_ATOMS: atom_id res chain seq x y z
N MET A 1 1.85 30.90 3.65
CA MET A 1 2.56 29.87 4.46
C MET A 1 2.11 28.52 3.93
N ASP A 2 2.95 27.91 3.10
CA ASP A 2 2.68 26.65 2.42
C ASP A 2 3.26 25.51 3.26
N ARG A 3 2.39 24.67 3.84
CA ARG A 3 2.74 23.48 4.64
C ARG A 3 2.01 22.26 4.07
N SER A 4 2.23 21.93 2.80
CA SER A 4 1.62 20.74 2.20
C SER A 4 2.53 20.10 1.16
N GLY A 5 3.70 19.59 1.58
CA GLY A 5 4.58 18.87 0.66
C GLY A 5 5.57 17.88 1.28
N THR A 6 5.96 18.04 2.55
CA THR A 6 7.07 17.27 3.13
C THR A 6 6.67 15.90 3.69
N GLY A 7 5.43 15.73 4.18
CA GLY A 7 5.02 14.49 4.86
C GLY A 7 4.90 13.24 3.97
N LYS A 8 4.63 13.38 2.66
CA LYS A 8 4.46 12.22 1.75
C LYS A 8 5.77 11.45 1.52
N ASN A 9 6.91 12.14 1.57
CA ASN A 9 8.22 11.55 1.29
C ASN A 9 8.99 11.20 2.57
N GLU A 10 8.64 11.78 3.71
CA GLU A 10 9.27 11.46 5.01
C GLU A 10 9.04 9.99 5.39
N GLY A 11 7.81 9.48 5.25
CA GLY A 11 7.52 8.07 5.53
C GLY A 11 8.28 7.10 4.61
N VAL A 12 8.45 7.45 3.33
CA VAL A 12 9.21 6.64 2.36
C VAL A 12 10.68 6.60 2.74
N ARG A 13 11.28 7.76 3.05
CA ARG A 13 12.70 7.84 3.47
C ARG A 13 12.96 7.07 4.76
N LEU A 14 12.04 7.15 5.73
CA LEU A 14 12.13 6.39 6.97
C LEU A 14 12.04 4.89 6.73
N TYR A 15 11.10 4.44 5.90
CA TYR A 15 11.02 3.04 5.49
C TYR A 15 12.30 2.58 4.78
N GLU A 16 12.82 3.37 3.84
CA GLU A 16 14.07 3.07 3.12
C GLU A 16 15.28 2.96 4.05
N GLY A 17 15.32 3.73 5.14
CA GLY A 17 16.35 3.65 6.16
C GLY A 17 16.28 2.41 7.06
N LEU A 18 15.18 1.65 7.04
CA LEU A 18 15.05 0.45 7.88
C LEU A 18 15.99 -0.68 7.42
N PRO A 19 16.58 -1.44 8.37
CA PRO A 19 17.28 -2.69 8.07
C PRO A 19 16.38 -3.68 7.31
N SER A 20 16.96 -4.47 6.40
CA SER A 20 16.23 -5.42 5.56
C SER A 20 15.37 -6.40 6.37
N VAL A 21 15.81 -6.81 7.56
CA VAL A 21 15.04 -7.71 8.44
C VAL A 21 13.74 -7.06 8.94
N ARG A 22 13.76 -5.75 9.23
CA ARG A 22 12.57 -5.00 9.67
C ARG A 22 11.61 -4.76 8.51
N LYS A 23 12.15 -4.45 7.32
CA LYS A 23 11.34 -4.36 6.09
C LYS A 23 10.65 -5.68 5.76
N ALA A 24 11.36 -6.80 5.87
CA ALA A 24 10.80 -8.13 5.64
C ALA A 24 9.70 -8.47 6.65
N ALA A 25 9.90 -8.16 7.93
CA ALA A 25 8.86 -8.36 8.96
C ALA A 25 7.60 -7.52 8.70
N LEU A 26 7.75 -6.26 8.28
CA LEU A 26 6.63 -5.40 7.89
C LEU A 26 5.90 -5.95 6.65
N PHE A 27 6.66 -6.40 5.65
CA PHE A 27 6.10 -7.01 4.44
C PHE A 27 5.33 -8.30 4.76
N GLU A 28 5.89 -9.19 5.58
CA GLU A 28 5.21 -10.42 5.99
C GLU A 28 3.94 -10.11 6.77
N TYR A 29 3.97 -9.14 7.70
CA TYR A 29 2.75 -8.72 8.38
C TYR A 29 1.70 -8.24 7.38
N PHE A 30 2.06 -7.35 6.45
CA PHE A 30 1.16 -6.88 5.41
C PHE A 30 0.56 -8.03 4.59
N ARG A 31 1.41 -8.96 4.15
CA ARG A 31 1.00 -10.15 3.39
C ARG A 31 0.02 -11.02 4.17
N THR A 32 0.23 -11.22 5.48
CA THR A 32 -0.71 -12.00 6.32
C THR A 32 -2.06 -11.30 6.52
N GLN A 33 -2.08 -9.96 6.53
CA GLN A 33 -3.33 -9.20 6.68
C GLN A 33 -4.14 -9.14 5.38
N ILE A 34 -3.47 -9.13 4.22
CA ILE A 34 -4.12 -9.10 2.91
C ILE A 34 -4.47 -10.52 2.43
N GLY A 35 -3.71 -11.52 2.89
CA GLY A 35 -3.83 -12.92 2.56
C GLY A 35 -3.39 -13.22 1.13
N ASP A 36 -2.57 -14.25 0.94
CA ASP A 36 -2.43 -14.90 -0.38
C ASP A 36 -3.76 -15.57 -0.72
N GLY A 37 -4.60 -14.89 -1.50
CA GLY A 37 -5.94 -15.37 -1.88
C GLY A 37 -7.09 -14.96 -0.94
N GLY A 38 -6.88 -14.00 -0.04
CA GLY A 38 -7.97 -13.42 0.77
C GLY A 38 -8.95 -12.57 -0.05
N ASP A 39 -10.11 -12.23 0.52
CA ASP A 39 -11.17 -11.42 -0.13
C ASP A 39 -10.64 -10.12 -0.72
N GLN A 40 -9.64 -9.51 -0.08
CA GLN A 40 -9.00 -8.30 -0.59
C GLN A 40 -8.17 -8.56 -1.85
N ALA A 41 -7.36 -9.62 -1.89
CA ALA A 41 -6.57 -9.98 -3.08
C ALA A 41 -7.48 -10.33 -4.26
N VAL A 42 -8.55 -11.10 -4.03
CA VAL A 42 -9.56 -11.43 -5.04
C VAL A 42 -10.30 -10.17 -5.52
N SER A 43 -10.68 -9.29 -4.60
CA SER A 43 -11.35 -8.02 -4.89
C SER A 43 -10.47 -7.07 -5.70
N LEU A 44 -9.17 -7.01 -5.41
CA LEU A 44 -8.19 -6.24 -6.17
C LEU A 44 -7.99 -6.82 -7.57
N GLY A 45 -7.89 -8.15 -7.72
CA GLY A 45 -7.79 -8.78 -9.04
C GLY A 45 -8.99 -8.43 -9.95
N LYS A 46 -10.21 -8.49 -9.40
CA LYS A 46 -11.44 -8.07 -10.11
C LYS A 46 -11.41 -6.58 -10.47
N LEU A 47 -10.94 -5.74 -9.55
CA LEU A 47 -10.79 -4.30 -9.80
C LEU A 47 -9.80 -4.04 -10.95
N THR A 48 -8.65 -4.72 -10.97
CA THR A 48 -7.65 -4.61 -12.04
C THR A 48 -8.26 -5.01 -13.38
N GLN A 49 -8.94 -6.15 -13.44
CA GLN A 49 -9.61 -6.62 -14.65
C GLN A 49 -10.65 -5.61 -15.16
N SER A 50 -11.48 -5.07 -14.26
CA SER A 50 -12.48 -4.07 -14.63
C SER A 50 -11.85 -2.77 -15.15
N THR A 51 -10.72 -2.35 -14.57
CA THR A 51 -9.96 -1.16 -14.96
C THR A 51 -9.35 -1.34 -16.34
N ILE A 52 -8.72 -2.49 -16.59
CA ILE A 52 -8.16 -2.84 -17.91
C ILE A 52 -9.28 -2.89 -18.96
N ALA A 53 -10.39 -3.59 -18.67
CA ALA A 53 -11.51 -3.70 -19.61
C ALA A 53 -12.16 -2.35 -19.92
N ARG A 54 -12.22 -1.42 -18.95
CA ARG A 54 -12.65 -0.03 -19.18
C ARG A 54 -11.66 0.72 -20.09
N ARG A 55 -10.36 0.67 -19.77
CA ARG A 55 -9.29 1.33 -20.53
C ARG A 55 -9.25 0.88 -22.00
N VAL A 56 -9.37 -0.43 -22.25
CA VAL A 56 -9.45 -0.97 -23.63
C VAL A 56 -10.64 -0.39 -24.38
N ARG A 57 -11.84 -0.35 -23.77
CA ARG A 57 -13.05 0.20 -24.40
C ARG A 57 -12.94 1.70 -24.69
N CYS A 58 -12.20 2.43 -23.86
CA CYS A 58 -11.99 3.87 -23.97
C CYS A 58 -10.74 4.25 -24.78
N ASN A 59 -10.00 3.27 -25.33
CA ASN A 59 -8.72 3.48 -26.01
C ASN A 59 -7.70 4.27 -25.14
N GLU A 60 -7.71 4.00 -23.84
CA GLU A 60 -6.76 4.56 -22.86
C GLU A 60 -5.48 3.70 -22.79
N SER A 61 -4.39 4.29 -22.28
CA SER A 61 -3.12 3.57 -22.09
C SER A 61 -3.27 2.36 -21.17
N LEU A 62 -2.65 1.24 -21.56
CA LEU A 62 -2.48 0.03 -20.75
C LEU A 62 -1.11 -0.02 -20.05
N ASP A 63 -0.40 1.10 -19.99
CA ASP A 63 0.81 1.22 -19.19
C ASP A 63 0.53 0.80 -17.73
N VAL A 64 1.40 -0.06 -17.21
CA VAL A 64 1.23 -0.64 -15.88
C VAL A 64 1.26 0.45 -14.82
N SER A 65 2.13 1.45 -14.97
CA SER A 65 2.23 2.55 -14.01
C SER A 65 0.94 3.36 -13.98
N ALA A 66 0.38 3.69 -15.15
CA ALA A 66 -0.90 4.41 -15.24
C ALA A 66 -2.08 3.64 -14.63
N ILE A 67 -2.11 2.30 -14.78
CA ILE A 67 -3.13 1.44 -14.15
C ILE A 67 -2.93 1.42 -12.62
N VAL A 68 -1.69 1.25 -12.16
CA VAL A 68 -1.35 1.25 -10.73
C VAL A 68 -1.74 2.60 -10.10
N GLU A 69 -1.40 3.73 -10.74
CA GLU A 69 -1.74 5.07 -10.25
C GLU A 69 -3.24 5.28 -10.08
N GLU A 70 -4.06 4.80 -11.02
CA GLU A 70 -5.53 4.84 -10.91
C GLU A 70 -6.04 3.97 -9.76
N MET A 71 -5.45 2.80 -9.55
CA MET A 71 -5.91 1.82 -8.57
C MET A 71 -5.48 2.14 -7.14
N MET A 72 -4.32 2.76 -6.95
CA MET A 72 -3.71 2.97 -5.63
C MET A 72 -4.61 3.69 -4.62
N PRO A 73 -5.37 4.75 -4.96
CA PRO A 73 -6.32 5.36 -4.04
C PRO A 73 -7.39 4.38 -3.55
N ILE A 74 -7.91 3.53 -4.43
CA ILE A 74 -8.96 2.55 -4.11
C ILE A 74 -8.40 1.45 -3.22
N VAL A 75 -7.19 0.95 -3.52
CA VAL A 75 -6.48 -0.03 -2.69
C VAL A 75 -6.30 0.49 -1.28
N ARG A 76 -5.84 1.75 -1.13
CA ARG A 76 -5.65 2.40 0.18
C ARG A 76 -6.97 2.56 0.93
N ALA A 77 -8.05 2.97 0.26
CA ALA A 77 -9.36 3.15 0.87
C ALA A 77 -9.98 1.83 1.35
N ARG A 78 -9.69 0.72 0.65
CA ARG A 78 -10.18 -0.63 1.02
C ARG A 78 -9.38 -1.31 2.13
N MET A 79 -8.24 -0.75 2.53
CA MET A 79 -7.44 -1.31 3.60
C MET A 79 -8.17 -1.15 4.93
N SER A 80 -8.38 -2.27 5.63
CA SER A 80 -9.07 -2.25 6.92
C SER A 80 -8.35 -1.33 7.90
N GLU A 81 -9.11 -0.66 8.78
CA GLU A 81 -8.53 0.16 9.85
C GLU A 81 -7.56 -0.63 10.72
N LYS A 82 -7.95 -1.86 11.10
CA LYS A 82 -7.09 -2.81 11.82
C LYS A 82 -5.74 -3.05 11.11
N THR A 83 -5.75 -3.24 9.80
CA THR A 83 -4.52 -3.43 9.01
C THR A 83 -3.68 -2.15 9.00
N ARG A 84 -4.30 -0.98 8.82
CA ARG A 84 -3.61 0.32 8.81
C ARG A 84 -2.96 0.63 10.17
N GLU A 85 -3.70 0.47 11.25
CA GLU A 85 -3.20 0.66 12.61
C GLU A 85 -2.07 -0.32 12.96
N GLY A 86 -2.22 -1.59 12.59
CA GLY A 86 -1.20 -2.61 12.83
C GLY A 86 0.09 -2.33 12.05
N LEU A 87 -0.01 -1.86 10.80
CA LEU A 87 1.15 -1.39 10.03
C LEU A 87 1.79 -0.17 10.67
N PHE A 88 0.99 0.80 11.12
CA PHE A 88 1.50 1.99 11.78
C PHE A 88 2.29 1.64 13.04
N ARG A 89 1.71 0.82 13.93
CA ARG A 89 2.34 0.40 15.19
C ARG A 89 3.66 -0.32 14.95
N ARG A 90 3.67 -1.31 14.06
CA ARG A 90 4.89 -2.06 13.71
C ARG A 90 5.94 -1.19 13.03
N THR A 91 5.52 -0.21 12.24
CA THR A 91 6.47 0.75 11.64
C THR A 91 7.07 1.65 12.71
N ALA A 92 6.28 2.10 13.69
CA ALA A 92 6.76 2.85 14.84
C ALA A 92 7.74 2.01 15.68
N GLU A 93 7.40 0.76 16.00
CA GLU A 93 8.31 -0.21 16.66
C GLU A 93 9.61 -0.40 15.87
N ALA A 94 9.51 -0.51 14.54
CA ALA A 94 10.65 -0.68 13.66
C ALA A 94 11.53 0.58 13.56
N LEU A 95 10.99 1.77 13.82
CA LEU A 95 11.74 3.03 13.76
C LEU A 95 12.32 3.43 15.12
N TYR A 96 11.57 3.21 16.20
CA TYR A 96 11.85 3.77 17.51
C TYR A 96 12.11 2.73 18.60
N GLY A 97 11.97 1.43 18.29
CA GLY A 97 11.98 0.37 19.30
C GLY A 97 10.60 0.14 19.91
N ASP A 98 10.47 -0.88 20.75
CA ASP A 98 9.20 -1.25 21.38
C ASP A 98 8.67 -0.08 22.24
N LEU A 99 7.54 0.50 21.82
CA LEU A 99 6.82 1.51 22.59
C LEU A 99 5.87 0.73 23.51
N GLY A 100 6.43 0.17 24.59
CA GLY A 100 5.81 -0.65 25.65
C GLY A 100 4.28 -0.76 25.69
#